data_AF-A0A7J0B2N2-F1
#
_entry.id   AF-A0A7J0B2N2-F1
#
_cell.length_a   1.000
_cell.length_b   1.000
_cell.length_c   1.000
_cell.angle_alpha   90.00
_cell.angle_beta   90.00
_cell.angle_gamma   90.00
#
_symmetry.space_group_name_H-M   'P 1'
#
loop_
_entity.id
_entity.type
_entity.pdbx_description
1 polymer ?
#
loop_
_entity_poly.entity_id
_entity_poly.type
_entity_poly.pdbx_seq_one_letter_code
_entity_poly.pdbx_strand_id
1 'polypeptide(L)'
;MIMWKYHTMMYADRYPIQFRQNMISGEIEMRVDDAMAKANGYADLNELKVLIAEHDPLMSIPEWLRVDDWDSPLRMPLNLN
;
A
#
# COMPACT_ATOMS: atom_id res chain seq x y z
N MET A 1 9.10 5.40 -22.54
CA MET A 1 8.10 6.18 -21.78
C MET A 1 7.33 5.18 -20.93
N ILE A 2 7.46 5.22 -19.61
CA ILE A 2 6.75 4.26 -18.73
C ILE A 2 5.28 4.68 -18.71
N MET A 3 4.39 3.78 -19.11
CA MET A 3 2.95 4.04 -19.16
C MET A 3 2.29 3.39 -17.94
N TRP A 4 1.91 4.22 -16.98
CA TRP A 4 1.18 3.79 -15.79
C TRP A 4 -0.33 3.91 -16.02
N LYS A 5 -1.07 2.84 -15.72
CA LYS A 5 -2.52 2.84 -15.66
C LYS A 5 -2.96 2.86 -14.20
N TYR A 6 -3.80 3.81 -13.83
CA TYR A 6 -4.28 3.96 -12.46
C TYR A 6 -5.64 3.29 -12.27
N HIS A 7 -5.80 2.66 -11.12
CA HIS A 7 -7.00 1.96 -10.71
C HIS A 7 -7.37 2.36 -9.28
N THR A 8 -8.65 2.37 -8.95
CA THR A 8 -9.12 2.54 -7.57
C THR A 8 -10.08 1.39 -7.28
N MET A 9 -9.87 0.72 -6.15
CA MET A 9 -10.71 -0.39 -5.68
C MET A 9 -11.19 -0.10 -4.26
N MET A 10 -12.44 -0.44 -3.96
CA MET A 10 -12.97 -0.34 -2.60
C MET A 10 -12.54 -1.57 -1.78
N TYR A 11 -11.80 -1.35 -0.70
CA TYR A 11 -11.47 -2.37 0.29
C TYR A 11 -12.55 -2.42 1.37
N ALA A 12 -13.08 -3.62 1.62
CA ALA A 12 -14.16 -3.86 2.59
C ALA A 12 -15.35 -2.90 2.44
N ASP A 13 -15.64 -2.46 1.21
CA ASP A 13 -16.66 -1.46 0.84
C ASP A 13 -16.52 -0.09 1.55
N ARG A 14 -15.39 0.19 2.20
CA ARG A 14 -15.21 1.37 3.08
C ARG A 14 -14.09 2.29 2.64
N TYR A 15 -12.98 1.74 2.15
CA TYR A 15 -11.77 2.51 1.90
C TYR A 15 -11.37 2.42 0.42
N PRO A 16 -11.32 3.54 -0.33
CA PRO A 16 -10.79 3.53 -1.68
C PRO A 16 -9.26 3.36 -1.62
N ILE A 17 -8.75 2.26 -2.19
CA ILE A 17 -7.32 2.01 -2.35
C ILE A 17 -6.93 2.25 -3.80
N GLN A 18 -5.88 3.05 -4.01
CA GLN A 18 -5.37 3.36 -5.34
C GLN A 18 -4.24 2.41 -5.72
N PHE A 19 -4.24 1.93 -6.96
CA PHE A 19 -3.21 1.11 -7.56
C PHE A 19 -2.72 1.75 -8.85
N ARG A 20 -1.48 1.47 -9.23
CA ARG A 20 -0.95 1.76 -10.57
C ARG A 20 -0.29 0.53 -11.15
N GLN A 21 -0.56 0.27 -12.42
CA GLN A 21 0.01 -0.82 -13.19
C GLN A 21 0.94 -0.26 -14.26
N ASN A 22 2.18 -0.75 -14.30
CA ASN A 22 3.11 -0.49 -15.39
C ASN A 22 2.68 -1.33 -16.59
N MET A 23 2.18 -0.68 -17.63
CA MET A 23 1.66 -1.37 -18.82
C MET A 23 2.76 -2.02 -19.67
N ILE A 24 4.04 -1.81 -19.33
CA ILE A 24 5.20 -2.38 -20.05
C ILE A 24 5.77 -3.58 -19.28
N SER A 25 6.09 -3.40 -18.00
CA SER A 25 6.68 -4.46 -17.17
C SER A 25 5.64 -5.35 -16.50
N GLY A 26 4.38 -4.92 -16.44
CA GLY A 26 3.32 -5.60 -15.68
C GLY A 26 3.35 -5.33 -14.17
N GLU A 27 4.32 -4.55 -13.67
CA GLU A 27 4.46 -4.23 -12.24
C GLU A 27 3.20 -3.53 -11.71
N ILE A 28 2.74 -3.95 -10.54
CA ILE A 28 1.62 -3.31 -9.84
C ILE A 28 2.17 -2.69 -8.56
N GLU A 29 1.74 -1.47 -8.28
CA GLU A 29 2.06 -0.78 -7.04
C GLU A 29 0.77 -0.25 -6.40
N MET A 30 0.70 -0.31 -5.08
CA MET A 30 -0.39 0.21 -4.27
C MET A 30 0.03 1.54 -3.63
N ARG A 31 -0.87 2.52 -3.61
CA ARG A 31 -0.62 3.78 -2.93
C ARG A 31 -0.64 3.57 -1.41
N VAL A 32 0.37 4.10 -0.74
CA VAL A 32 0.42 4.14 0.72
C VAL A 32 -0.07 5.53 1.17
N ASP A 33 -1.31 5.58 1.66
CA ASP A 33 -1.94 6.79 2.18
C ASP A 33 -2.73 6.49 3.47
N ASP A 34 -3.41 7.50 4.03
CA ASP A 34 -4.24 7.32 5.22
C ASP A 34 -5.34 6.26 5.04
N ALA A 35 -5.87 6.12 3.81
CA ALA A 35 -6.90 5.13 3.54
C ALA A 35 -6.30 3.73 3.58
N MET A 36 -5.12 3.53 3.01
CA MET A 36 -4.36 2.29 3.14
C MET A 36 -3.99 2.02 4.60
N ALA A 37 -3.50 3.00 5.35
CA ALA A 37 -3.15 2.83 6.77
C ALA A 37 -4.37 2.46 7.65
N LYS A 38 -5.52 3.10 7.43
CA LYS A 38 -6.79 2.79 8.11
C LYS A 38 -7.36 1.45 7.70
N ALA A 39 -7.33 1.22 6.39
CA ALA A 39 -7.64 -0.07 5.85
C ALA A 39 -6.66 -1.11 6.38
N ASN A 40 -5.46 -0.70 6.91
CA ASN A 40 -4.32 -1.31 7.69
C ASN A 40 -4.47 -1.41 9.23
N GLY A 41 -5.62 -0.99 9.79
CA GLY A 41 -5.91 -1.14 11.22
C GLY A 41 -5.20 -0.08 12.07
N TYR A 42 -4.44 0.80 11.42
CA TYR A 42 -3.85 1.99 11.99
C TYR A 42 -4.86 3.15 11.98
N ALA A 43 -4.69 4.12 12.86
CA ALA A 43 -5.49 5.33 12.93
C ALA A 43 -5.28 6.22 11.69
N ASP A 44 -4.03 6.33 11.23
CA ASP A 44 -3.61 7.11 10.06
C ASP A 44 -2.22 6.68 9.55
N LEU A 45 -1.78 7.32 8.46
CA LEU A 45 -0.46 7.08 7.87
C LEU A 45 0.68 7.48 8.81
N ASN A 46 0.46 8.43 9.72
CA ASN A 46 1.49 8.87 10.65
C ASN A 46 1.78 7.81 11.71
N GLU A 47 0.75 7.11 12.22
CA GLU A 47 0.95 5.97 13.11
C GLU A 47 1.73 4.84 12.42
N LEU A 48 1.37 4.50 11.18
CA LEU A 48 2.12 3.54 10.37
C LEU A 48 3.59 3.99 10.16
N LYS A 49 3.82 5.28 9.93
CA LYS A 49 5.16 5.87 9.82
C LYS A 49 5.98 5.77 11.09
N VAL A 50 5.36 6.03 12.23
CA VAL A 50 6.02 5.92 13.53
C VAL A 50 6.43 4.48 13.80
N LEU A 51 5.52 3.51 13.60
CA LEU A 51 5.83 2.09 13.80
C LEU A 51 6.97 1.60 12.91
N ILE A 52 6.96 1.97 11.62
CA ILE A 52 8.05 1.59 10.72
C ILE A 52 9.35 2.25 11.16
N ALA A 53 9.34 3.52 11.56
CA ALA A 53 10.55 4.20 12.05
C ALA A 53 11.09 3.61 13.37
N GLU A 54 10.24 3.06 14.23
CA GLU A 54 10.65 2.38 15.46
C GLU A 54 11.36 1.04 15.18
N HIS A 55 10.88 0.29 14.18
CA HIS A 55 11.44 -1.00 13.80
C HIS A 55 12.61 -0.89 12.82
N ASP A 56 12.55 0.06 11.89
CA ASP A 56 13.56 0.35 10.88
C ASP A 56 13.63 1.87 10.62
N PRO A 57 14.44 2.62 11.39
CA PRO A 57 14.53 4.08 11.29
C PRO A 57 15.12 4.58 9.97
N LEU A 58 15.72 3.70 9.16
CA LEU A 58 16.25 4.05 7.84
C LEU A 58 15.23 3.77 6.72
N MET A 59 14.12 3.09 7.03
CA MET A 59 13.08 2.78 6.07
C MET A 59 12.16 3.98 5.83
N SER A 60 12.34 4.60 4.67
CA SER A 60 11.36 5.54 4.11
C SER A 60 10.15 4.77 3.60
N ILE A 61 8.96 5.02 4.15
CA ILE A 61 7.72 4.50 3.57
C ILE A 61 7.51 5.13 2.20
N PRO A 62 7.49 4.33 1.12
CA PRO A 62 7.29 4.87 -0.21
C PRO A 62 5.83 5.29 -0.40
N GLU A 63 5.58 6.30 -1.24
CA GLU A 63 4.20 6.69 -1.62
C GLU A 63 3.48 5.57 -2.38
N TRP A 64 4.24 4.71 -3.06
CA TRP A 64 3.77 3.55 -3.80
C TRP A 64 4.60 2.34 -3.40
N LEU A 65 3.93 1.32 -2.86
CA LEU A 65 4.55 0.05 -2.48
C LEU A 65 4.33 -0.96 -3.61
N ARG A 66 5.41 -1.56 -4.10
CA ARG A 66 5.35 -2.61 -5.11
C ARG A 66 4.66 -3.85 -4.56
N VAL A 67 3.69 -4.36 -5.32
CA VAL A 67 2.90 -5.55 -5.01
C VAL A 67 3.30 -6.63 -6.00
N ASP A 68 4.24 -7.48 -5.60
CA ASP A 68 4.72 -8.57 -6.45
C ASP A 68 3.80 -9.80 -6.47
N ASP A 69 2.86 -9.89 -5.53
CA ASP A 69 2.12 -11.13 -5.28
C ASP A 69 0.66 -10.82 -4.86
N TRP A 70 -0.17 -10.48 -5.86
CA TRP A 70 -1.58 -10.06 -5.68
C TRP A 70 -2.47 -11.14 -5.06
N ASP A 71 -2.09 -12.42 -5.20
CA ASP A 71 -2.77 -13.58 -4.61
C ASP A 71 -2.17 -14.01 -3.25
N SER A 72 -1.18 -13.28 -2.74
CA SER A 72 -0.36 -13.76 -1.62
C SER A 72 -0.82 -13.23 -0.26
N PRO A 73 -0.88 -14.11 0.77
CA PRO A 73 -1.22 -13.77 2.14
C PRO A 73 -0.12 -12.99 2.89
N LEU A 74 0.66 -12.13 2.21
CA LEU A 74 1.65 -11.22 2.82
C LEU A 74 1.05 -10.11 3.69
N ARG A 75 -0.24 -10.24 4.06
CA ARG A 75 -0.98 -9.54 5.12
C ARG A 75 -0.40 -9.67 6.53
N MET A 76 0.71 -10.38 6.77
CA MET A 76 1.12 -10.70 8.14
C MET A 76 1.84 -9.59 8.94
N PRO A 77 2.53 -8.59 8.36
CA PRO A 77 3.12 -7.50 9.17
C PRO A 77 2.19 -6.29 9.38
N LEU A 78 1.18 -6.08 8.53
CA LEU A 78 0.33 -4.88 8.54
C LEU A 78 -1.11 -5.16 9.04
N ASN A 79 -1.28 -6.30 9.73
CA ASN A 79 -2.49 -6.87 10.33
C ASN A 79 -3.83 -6.28 9.88
N LEU A 80 -4.33 -6.81 8.76
CA LEU A 80 -5.61 -6.39 8.23
C LEU A 80 -6.77 -7.33 8.11
N ASN A 81 -7.84 -6.93 8.81
CA ASN A 81 -9.20 -7.34 8.57
C ASN A 81 -9.80 -6.60 7.37
#